data_AF-A0A2N2D932-F1
#
_entry.id   AF-A0A2N2D932-F1
#
_cell.length_a   1.000
_cell.length_b   1.000
_cell.length_c   1.000
_cell.angle_alpha   90.00
_cell.angle_beta   90.00
_cell.angle_gamma   90.00
#
_symmetry.space_group_name_H-M   'P 1'
#
loop_
_entity.id
_entity.type
_entity.pdbx_description
1 polymer ?
#
loop_
_entity_poly.entity_id
_entity_poly.type
_entity_poly.pdbx_seq_one_letter_code
_entity_poly.pdbx_strand_id
1 'polypeptide(L)'
;SHDKEETDNDPISHAEINAIREASCVSGKNLNNCLLVCTHEPCPMCATAIIWAGISEIAYGYSIKNVIQEGKNRIGISCEEIFQRAGSSIRITRGVLHEKCSILYRKSVRNGIKKLRTATQIDLEFLNRSLMKKRLDWFKKRSFVFKNKEKDLLEVAYELLMDKLEITPKEAPIKEKTRKRLLFHSMNFCPTLEACKILGLDTRYICKILNETPTNMLVKQIDERLSFHRNYEKLRPYCDYCEEMILLNDWDENVREPTSHNSRFTATFALLTLRKLTVSLKADLDIHSLSF
;
A
#
# COMPACT_ATOMS: atom_id res chain seq x y z
N SER A 1 10.02 11.31 16.04
CA SER A 1 8.85 10.74 16.77
C SER A 1 7.68 10.51 15.81
N HIS A 2 6.69 9.69 16.19
CA HIS A 2 5.50 9.38 15.39
C HIS A 2 4.24 9.28 16.26
N ASP A 3 3.09 9.21 15.60
CA ASP A 3 1.77 9.03 16.23
C ASP A 3 1.66 7.62 16.82
N LYS A 4 1.30 7.55 18.11
CA LYS A 4 1.16 6.32 18.88
C LYS A 4 -0.21 6.22 19.56
N GLU A 5 -1.23 6.93 19.07
CA GLU A 5 -2.58 6.95 19.64
C GLU A 5 -3.10 5.51 19.89
N GLU A 6 -3.04 4.70 18.84
CA GLU A 6 -3.54 3.32 18.84
C GLU A 6 -2.65 2.35 19.60
N THR A 7 -1.32 2.51 19.54
CA THR A 7 -0.39 1.56 20.17
C THR A 7 -0.29 1.77 21.67
N ASP A 8 -0.37 3.03 22.11
CA ASP A 8 -0.22 3.40 23.51
C ASP A 8 -1.58 3.55 24.21
N ASN A 9 -2.70 3.46 23.46
CA ASN A 9 -4.06 3.81 23.92
C ASN A 9 -4.11 5.22 24.56
N ASP A 10 -3.35 6.16 24.02
CA ASP A 10 -3.25 7.54 24.51
C ASP A 10 -3.79 8.51 23.44
N PRO A 11 -4.99 9.10 23.62
CA PRO A 11 -5.64 9.97 22.63
C PRO A 11 -4.87 11.27 22.36
N ILE A 12 -3.85 11.60 23.17
CA ILE A 12 -3.01 12.79 22.96
C ILE A 12 -1.60 12.45 22.47
N SER A 13 -1.29 11.18 22.19
CA SER A 13 0.03 10.70 21.73
C SER A 13 0.26 10.94 20.24
N HIS A 14 0.04 12.18 19.82
CA HIS A 14 0.35 12.66 18.47
C HIS A 14 1.87 12.80 18.27
N ALA A 15 2.31 12.73 17.01
CA ALA A 15 3.73 12.80 16.66
C ALA A 15 4.41 14.07 17.20
N GLU A 16 3.72 15.21 17.16
CA GLU A 16 4.20 16.51 17.62
C GLU A 16 4.34 16.54 19.15
N ILE A 17 3.35 16.00 19.88
CA ILE A 17 3.40 15.90 21.35
C ILE A 17 4.57 14.99 21.76
N ASN A 18 4.72 13.86 21.10
CA ASN A 18 5.79 12.92 21.38
C ASN A 18 7.16 13.54 21.07
N ALA A 19 7.30 14.29 19.98
CA ALA A 19 8.52 15.02 19.64
C ALA A 19 8.87 16.09 20.67
N ILE A 20 7.89 16.85 21.15
CA ILE A 20 8.10 17.86 22.20
C ILE A 20 8.54 17.19 23.50
N ARG A 21 7.91 16.09 23.91
CA ARG A 21 8.27 15.32 25.11
C ARG A 21 9.70 14.80 25.00
N GLU A 22 10.05 14.14 23.90
CA GLU A 22 11.38 13.60 23.64
C GLU A 22 12.45 14.72 23.62
N ALA A 23 12.19 15.83 22.93
CA ALA A 23 13.12 16.97 22.88
C ALA A 23 13.32 17.63 24.24
N SER A 24 12.25 17.71 25.05
CA SER A 24 12.29 18.31 26.39
C SER A 24 13.14 17.50 27.36
N CYS A 25 13.23 16.18 27.19
CA CYS A 25 14.11 15.32 27.98
C CYS A 25 15.60 15.64 27.74
N VAL A 26 15.96 16.18 26.57
CA VAL A 26 17.33 16.48 26.18
C VAL A 26 17.68 17.96 26.39
N SER A 27 16.78 18.86 25.99
CA SER A 27 17.04 20.32 25.94
C SER A 27 16.40 21.09 27.10
N GLY A 28 15.66 20.40 27.99
CA GLY A 28 14.84 21.01 29.01
C GLY A 28 13.52 21.54 28.47
N LYS A 29 12.73 22.16 29.35
CA LYS A 29 11.33 22.56 29.06
C LYS A 29 11.15 23.66 28.00
N ASN A 30 12.22 24.39 27.65
CA ASN A 30 12.16 25.53 26.74
C ASN A 30 12.88 25.18 25.43
N LEU A 31 12.13 25.13 24.34
CA LEU A 31 12.58 24.73 23.01
C LEU A 31 12.62 25.92 22.03
N ASN A 32 12.86 27.14 22.53
CA ASN A 32 12.85 28.38 21.74
C ASN A 32 13.79 28.43 20.52
N ASN A 33 14.86 27.66 20.53
CA ASN A 33 15.82 27.57 19.42
C ASN A 33 15.60 26.34 18.53
N CYS A 34 14.47 25.64 18.67
CA CYS A 34 14.14 24.46 17.88
C CYS A 34 13.19 24.81 16.72
N LEU A 35 13.37 24.08 15.61
CA LEU A 35 12.42 23.98 14.52
C LEU A 35 11.67 22.64 14.65
N LEU A 36 10.34 22.68 14.70
CA LEU A 36 9.52 21.47 14.63
C LEU A 36 9.10 21.18 13.19
N VAL A 37 9.51 20.03 12.65
CA VAL A 37 9.15 19.59 11.29
C VAL A 37 8.10 18.49 11.36
N CYS A 38 6.96 18.68 10.70
CA CYS A 38 5.81 17.78 10.74
C CYS A 38 5.41 17.35 9.32
N THR A 39 4.97 16.11 9.14
CA THR A 39 4.41 15.67 7.85
C THR A 39 3.04 16.28 7.57
N HIS A 40 2.34 16.71 8.61
CA HIS A 40 1.03 17.36 8.52
C HIS A 40 0.97 18.54 9.48
N GLU A 41 0.13 19.51 9.15
CA GLU A 41 -0.13 20.69 9.96
C GLU A 41 -0.55 20.29 11.39
N PRO A 42 0.09 20.86 12.43
CA PRO A 42 -0.27 20.58 13.81
C PRO A 42 -1.74 20.84 14.08
N CYS A 43 -2.44 19.87 14.68
CA CYS A 43 -3.83 20.06 15.11
C CYS A 43 -3.90 21.10 16.26
N PRO A 44 -5.09 21.59 16.65
CA PRO A 44 -5.21 22.61 17.70
C PRO A 44 -4.52 22.26 19.02
N MET A 45 -4.57 20.99 19.43
CA MET A 45 -3.86 20.49 20.61
C MET A 45 -2.34 20.58 20.46
N CYS A 46 -1.81 20.17 19.30
CA CYS A 46 -0.37 20.20 19.05
C CYS A 46 0.11 21.65 18.90
N ALA A 47 -0.68 22.51 18.27
CA ALA A 47 -0.41 23.94 18.15
C ALA A 47 -0.28 24.62 19.52
N THR A 48 -1.20 24.36 20.46
CA THR A 48 -1.07 24.92 21.82
C THR A 48 0.14 24.35 22.56
N ALA A 49 0.46 23.05 22.39
CA ALA A 49 1.66 22.46 22.97
C ALA A 49 2.96 23.08 22.44
N ILE A 50 3.02 23.41 21.15
CA ILE A 50 4.15 24.10 20.52
C ILE A 50 4.38 25.47 21.19
N ILE A 51 3.31 26.23 21.44
CA ILE A 51 3.39 27.50 22.17
C ILE A 51 3.96 27.29 23.57
N TRP A 52 3.42 26.34 24.34
CA TRP A 52 3.87 26.08 25.71
C TRP A 52 5.32 25.60 25.80
N ALA A 53 5.77 24.85 24.79
CA ALA A 53 7.15 24.42 24.67
C ALA A 53 8.11 25.55 24.27
N GLY A 54 7.60 26.72 23.90
CA GLY A 54 8.38 27.88 23.48
C GLY A 54 8.95 27.80 22.07
N ILE A 55 8.57 26.78 21.27
CA ILE A 55 9.09 26.57 19.90
C ILE A 55 8.78 27.80 19.02
N SER A 56 9.81 28.37 18.39
CA SER A 56 9.68 29.61 17.61
C SER A 56 9.48 29.41 16.11
N GLU A 57 9.68 28.18 15.60
CA GLU A 57 9.53 27.86 14.19
C GLU A 57 8.95 26.47 13.97
N ILE A 58 8.05 26.37 12.99
CA ILE A 58 7.50 25.10 12.51
C ILE A 58 7.57 25.01 10.98
N ALA A 59 7.66 23.78 10.49
CA ALA A 59 7.54 23.46 9.08
C ALA A 59 6.60 22.27 8.90
N TYR A 60 5.62 22.35 7.98
CA TYR A 60 4.74 21.22 7.70
C TYR A 60 4.50 20.97 6.20
N GLY A 61 4.23 19.71 5.85
CA GLY A 61 4.03 19.30 4.46
C GLY A 61 2.59 19.35 3.95
N TYR A 62 1.64 18.80 4.71
CA TYR A 62 0.24 18.69 4.30
C TYR A 62 -0.70 19.44 5.25
N SER A 63 -1.68 20.19 4.74
CA SER A 63 -2.53 21.03 5.60
C SER A 63 -3.78 20.33 6.12
N ILE A 64 -4.32 20.80 7.25
CA ILE A 64 -5.63 20.39 7.77
C ILE A 64 -6.71 20.58 6.71
N LYS A 65 -6.66 21.71 6.00
CA LYS A 65 -7.61 22.03 4.92
C LYS A 65 -7.61 20.96 3.83
N ASN A 66 -6.43 20.49 3.39
CA ASN A 66 -6.35 19.44 2.39
C ASN A 66 -6.97 18.12 2.88
N VAL A 67 -6.69 17.74 4.13
CA VAL A 67 -7.25 16.51 4.71
C VAL A 67 -8.76 16.57 4.89
N ILE A 68 -9.31 17.74 5.23
CA ILE A 68 -10.77 17.94 5.32
C ILE A 68 -11.41 17.84 3.93
N GLN A 69 -10.78 18.41 2.89
CA GLN A 69 -11.25 18.31 1.51
C GLN A 69 -11.30 16.85 1.00
N GLU A 70 -10.43 15.97 1.52
CA GLU A 70 -10.48 14.53 1.27
C GLU A 70 -11.58 13.79 2.06
N GLY A 71 -12.43 14.50 2.79
CA GLY A 71 -13.57 13.97 3.54
C GLY A 71 -13.20 13.36 4.90
N LYS A 72 -12.04 13.70 5.46
CA LYS A 72 -11.67 13.24 6.81
C LYS A 72 -12.20 14.17 7.89
N ASN A 73 -12.67 13.56 8.97
CA ASN A 73 -13.10 14.29 10.15
C ASN A 73 -11.88 14.83 10.92
N ARG A 74 -11.67 16.14 10.89
CA ARG A 74 -10.62 16.86 11.61
C ARG A 74 -11.19 18.18 12.15
N ILE A 75 -10.63 18.66 13.25
CA ILE A 75 -10.93 20.00 13.77
C ILE A 75 -10.38 21.02 12.77
N GLY A 76 -11.26 21.77 12.11
CA GLY A 76 -10.93 22.69 11.00
C GLY A 76 -10.28 24.01 11.41
N ILE A 77 -9.54 24.03 12.52
CA ILE A 77 -8.82 25.21 13.02
C ILE A 77 -7.34 25.02 12.68
N SER A 78 -6.76 25.98 11.94
CA SER A 78 -5.35 25.92 11.54
C SER A 78 -4.42 26.18 12.72
N CYS A 79 -3.16 25.73 12.62
CA CYS A 79 -2.15 26.06 13.64
C CYS A 79 -1.88 27.57 13.69
N GLU A 80 -1.92 28.24 12.55
CA GLU A 80 -1.77 29.69 12.44
C GLU A 80 -2.86 30.45 13.18
N GLU A 81 -4.12 30.01 13.07
CA GLU A 81 -5.24 30.62 13.79
C GLU A 81 -5.06 30.51 15.32
N ILE A 82 -4.54 29.38 15.80
CA ILE A 82 -4.21 29.20 17.21
C ILE A 82 -3.07 30.14 17.63
N PHE A 83 -1.99 30.22 16.84
CA PHE A 83 -0.84 31.07 17.16
C PHE A 83 -1.23 32.55 17.20
N GLN A 84 -2.03 33.01 16.23
CA GLN A 84 -2.53 34.39 16.18
C GLN A 84 -3.40 34.72 17.39
N ARG A 85 -4.36 33.86 17.77
CA ARG A 85 -5.21 34.09 18.94
C ARG A 85 -4.43 34.07 20.26
N ALA A 86 -3.34 33.31 20.33
CA ALA A 86 -2.48 33.26 21.50
C ALA A 86 -1.50 34.45 21.61
N GLY A 87 -1.37 35.28 20.56
CA GLY A 87 -0.36 36.34 20.49
C GLY A 87 1.08 35.82 20.31
N SER A 88 1.23 34.59 19.82
CA SER A 88 2.53 33.93 19.65
C SER A 88 3.11 34.19 18.26
N SER A 89 4.33 34.72 18.19
CA SER A 89 5.05 34.97 16.94
C SER A 89 5.86 33.73 16.52
N ILE A 90 5.19 32.70 16.03
CA ILE A 90 5.82 31.46 15.54
C ILE A 90 5.97 31.55 14.01
N ARG A 91 7.18 31.32 13.49
CA ARG A 91 7.43 31.26 12.05
C ARG A 91 6.88 29.95 11.47
N ILE A 92 6.17 30.02 10.34
CA ILE A 92 5.52 28.86 9.71
C ILE A 92 5.99 28.68 8.27
N THR A 93 6.69 27.58 8.00
CA THR A 93 7.00 27.11 6.64
C THR A 93 5.97 26.07 6.20
N ARG A 94 5.31 26.28 5.06
CA ARG A 94 4.20 25.44 4.58
C ARG A 94 4.58 24.64 3.35
N GLY A 95 3.93 23.50 3.14
CA GLY A 95 4.06 22.73 1.91
C GLY A 95 5.39 21.99 1.75
N VAL A 96 6.16 21.81 2.82
CA VAL A 96 7.45 21.10 2.77
C VAL A 96 7.22 19.65 2.34
N LEU A 97 7.72 19.28 1.16
CA LEU A 97 7.49 17.96 0.56
C LEU A 97 6.00 17.60 0.43
N HIS A 98 5.15 18.59 0.11
CA HIS A 98 3.69 18.46 0.03
C HIS A 98 3.21 17.14 -0.60
N GLU A 99 3.69 16.82 -1.80
CA GLU A 99 3.30 15.61 -2.52
C GLU A 99 3.69 14.32 -1.80
N LYS A 100 4.86 14.27 -1.17
CA LYS A 100 5.28 13.08 -0.41
C LYS A 100 4.47 12.93 0.86
N CYS A 101 4.15 14.05 1.52
CA CYS A 101 3.31 14.04 2.71
C CYS A 101 1.87 13.65 2.39
N SER A 102 1.29 14.14 1.28
CA SER A 102 -0.09 13.82 0.87
C SER A 102 -0.31 12.30 0.70
N ILE A 103 0.70 11.57 0.22
CA ILE A 103 0.67 10.11 0.06
C ILE A 103 0.32 9.40 1.38
N LEU A 104 0.83 9.87 2.52
CA LEU A 104 0.58 9.30 3.86
C LEU A 104 -0.90 9.42 4.29
N TYR A 105 -1.62 10.35 3.67
CA TYR A 105 -3.01 10.65 3.96
C TYR A 105 -3.98 10.00 2.97
N ARG A 106 -3.52 9.53 1.81
CA ARG A 106 -4.38 8.82 0.84
C ARG A 106 -5.02 7.57 1.45
N LYS A 107 -6.35 7.46 1.35
CA LYS A 107 -7.14 6.34 1.90
C LYS A 107 -6.65 4.97 1.40
N SER A 108 -6.31 4.85 0.12
CA SER A 108 -5.83 3.61 -0.48
C SER A 108 -4.49 3.15 0.12
N VAL A 109 -3.57 4.08 0.39
CA VAL A 109 -2.26 3.81 1.01
C VAL A 109 -2.44 3.42 2.48
N ARG A 110 -3.21 4.19 3.25
CA ARG A 110 -3.48 3.86 4.67
C ARG A 110 -4.15 2.50 4.84
N ASN A 111 -5.09 2.15 3.96
CA ASN A 111 -5.68 0.82 3.93
C ASN A 111 -4.66 -0.27 3.61
N GLY A 112 -3.71 0.01 2.71
CA GLY A 112 -2.58 -0.88 2.43
C GLY A 112 -1.70 -1.08 3.66
N ILE A 113 -1.29 0.01 4.32
CA ILE A 113 -0.47 -0.03 5.55
C ILE A 113 -1.17 -0.86 6.63
N LYS A 114 -2.46 -0.58 6.91
CA LYS A 114 -3.23 -1.32 7.92
C LYS A 114 -3.27 -2.81 7.65
N LYS A 115 -3.41 -3.21 6.38
CA LYS A 115 -3.47 -4.61 5.98
C LYS A 115 -2.12 -5.31 6.03
N LEU A 116 -1.04 -4.60 5.70
CA LEU A 116 0.28 -5.19 5.51
C LEU A 116 1.17 -5.15 6.75
N ARG A 117 0.98 -4.17 7.66
CA ARG A 117 1.88 -3.92 8.79
C ARG A 117 2.12 -5.15 9.67
N THR A 118 1.10 -5.98 9.86
CA THR A 118 1.15 -7.17 10.71
C THR A 118 0.73 -8.43 9.94
N ALA A 119 0.79 -8.40 8.60
CA ALA A 119 0.31 -9.51 7.79
C ALA A 119 1.26 -10.71 7.89
N THR A 120 0.71 -11.85 8.27
CA THR A 120 1.35 -13.15 8.12
C THR A 120 1.19 -13.66 6.68
N GLN A 121 1.83 -14.78 6.35
CA GLN A 121 1.64 -15.44 5.06
C GLN A 121 0.17 -15.83 4.80
N ILE A 122 -0.52 -16.31 5.82
CA ILE A 122 -1.93 -16.70 5.73
C ILE A 122 -2.82 -15.48 5.45
N ASP A 123 -2.50 -14.33 6.06
CA ASP A 123 -3.21 -13.08 5.81
C ASP A 123 -3.02 -12.61 4.37
N LEU A 124 -1.82 -12.73 3.82
CA LEU A 124 -1.53 -12.38 2.43
C LEU A 124 -2.30 -13.27 1.43
N GLU A 125 -2.42 -14.57 1.71
CA GLU A 125 -3.23 -15.49 0.91
C GLU A 125 -4.72 -15.16 0.98
N PHE A 126 -5.23 -14.80 2.16
CA PHE A 126 -6.61 -14.34 2.31
C PHE A 126 -6.86 -13.03 1.54
N LEU A 127 -5.94 -12.07 1.64
CA LEU A 127 -5.99 -10.82 0.89
C LEU A 127 -5.96 -11.06 -0.62
N ASN A 128 -5.10 -11.95 -1.09
CA ASN A 128 -5.02 -12.35 -2.49
C ASN A 128 -6.36 -12.92 -2.99
N ARG A 129 -6.95 -13.88 -2.28
CA ARG A 129 -8.28 -14.44 -2.61
C ARG A 129 -9.38 -13.36 -2.66
N SER A 130 -9.37 -12.44 -1.69
CA SER A 130 -10.31 -11.32 -1.65
C SER A 130 -10.15 -10.39 -2.87
N LEU A 131 -8.91 -10.09 -3.27
CA LEU A 131 -8.61 -9.27 -4.44
C LEU A 131 -9.03 -9.94 -5.74
N MET A 132 -8.77 -11.25 -5.89
CA MET A 132 -9.21 -12.03 -7.04
C MET A 132 -10.73 -11.98 -7.18
N LYS A 133 -11.47 -12.26 -6.09
CA LYS A 133 -12.93 -12.17 -6.09
C LYS A 133 -13.42 -10.80 -6.53
N LYS A 134 -12.87 -9.71 -5.97
CA LYS A 134 -13.23 -8.34 -6.35
C LYS A 134 -12.97 -8.03 -7.82
N ARG A 135 -11.85 -8.51 -8.38
CA ARG A 135 -11.52 -8.33 -9.79
C ARG A 135 -12.47 -9.10 -10.71
N LEU A 136 -12.82 -10.33 -10.36
CA LEU A 136 -13.80 -11.13 -11.10
C LEU A 136 -15.20 -10.51 -11.04
N ASP A 137 -15.64 -10.05 -9.87
CA ASP A 137 -16.93 -9.38 -9.71
C ASP A 137 -16.99 -8.07 -10.51
N TRP A 138 -15.88 -7.31 -10.55
CA TRP A 138 -15.75 -6.14 -11.40
C TRP A 138 -15.82 -6.50 -12.89
N PHE A 139 -15.10 -7.56 -13.31
CA PHE A 139 -15.08 -8.00 -14.70
C PHE A 139 -16.46 -8.45 -15.18
N LYS A 140 -17.18 -9.26 -14.40
CA LYS A 140 -18.53 -9.73 -14.75
C LYS A 140 -19.47 -8.59 -15.13
N LYS A 141 -19.40 -7.48 -14.39
CA LYS A 141 -20.21 -6.28 -14.62
C LYS A 141 -19.84 -5.49 -15.87
N ARG A 142 -18.61 -5.65 -16.40
CA ARG A 142 -18.06 -4.89 -17.54
C ARG A 142 -17.67 -5.75 -18.74
N SER A 143 -17.85 -7.07 -18.65
CA SER A 143 -17.33 -8.04 -19.61
C SER A 143 -17.76 -7.76 -21.06
N PHE A 144 -18.94 -7.17 -21.28
CA PHE A 144 -19.43 -6.79 -22.60
C PHE A 144 -18.52 -5.81 -23.35
N VAL A 145 -17.79 -4.94 -22.64
CA VAL A 145 -16.87 -3.96 -23.22
C VAL A 145 -15.71 -4.65 -23.95
N PHE A 146 -15.33 -5.84 -23.50
CA PHE A 146 -14.14 -6.55 -23.97
C PHE A 146 -14.48 -7.73 -24.92
N LYS A 147 -15.73 -7.84 -25.39
CA LYS A 147 -16.20 -8.94 -26.25
C LYS A 147 -16.01 -8.70 -27.76
N ASN A 148 -15.03 -7.89 -28.16
CA ASN A 148 -14.78 -7.67 -29.58
C ASN A 148 -13.84 -8.74 -30.15
N LYS A 149 -14.37 -9.62 -31.00
CA LYS A 149 -13.62 -10.74 -31.62
C LYS A 149 -12.64 -10.31 -32.72
N GLU A 150 -12.74 -9.08 -33.23
CA GLU A 150 -11.86 -8.58 -34.29
C GLU A 150 -10.57 -7.97 -33.77
N LYS A 151 -10.52 -7.64 -32.47
CA LYS A 151 -9.34 -7.04 -31.85
C LYS A 151 -8.31 -8.12 -31.48
N ASP A 152 -7.05 -7.73 -31.59
CA ASP A 152 -5.91 -8.51 -31.11
C ASP A 152 -6.03 -8.79 -29.59
N LEU A 153 -5.91 -10.06 -29.19
CA LEU A 153 -6.15 -10.48 -27.81
C LEU A 153 -5.22 -9.79 -26.80
N LEU A 154 -3.96 -9.52 -27.19
CA LEU A 154 -3.00 -8.82 -26.34
C LEU A 154 -3.44 -7.38 -26.09
N GLU A 155 -3.97 -6.70 -27.12
CA GLU A 155 -4.52 -5.35 -26.98
C GLU A 155 -5.79 -5.33 -26.13
N VAL A 156 -6.72 -6.26 -26.33
CA VAL A 156 -7.93 -6.35 -25.49
C VAL A 156 -7.55 -6.55 -24.01
N ALA A 157 -6.58 -7.42 -23.75
CA ALA A 157 -6.08 -7.65 -22.40
C ALA A 157 -5.40 -6.41 -21.82
N TYR A 158 -4.64 -5.67 -22.61
CA TYR A 158 -4.03 -4.40 -22.19
C TYR A 158 -5.10 -3.33 -21.89
N GLU A 159 -6.09 -3.15 -22.77
CA GLU A 159 -7.23 -2.24 -22.57
C GLU A 159 -8.02 -2.59 -21.30
N LEU A 160 -8.22 -3.87 -21.02
CA LEU A 160 -8.81 -4.36 -19.78
C LEU A 160 -8.04 -3.88 -18.55
N LEU A 161 -6.70 -3.93 -18.59
CA LEU A 161 -5.88 -3.47 -17.47
C LEU A 161 -5.95 -1.95 -17.31
N MET A 162 -5.95 -1.18 -18.41
CA MET A 162 -6.11 0.28 -18.36
C MET A 162 -7.45 0.67 -17.72
N ASP A 163 -8.56 0.05 -18.15
CA ASP A 163 -9.89 0.29 -17.58
C ASP A 163 -9.99 -0.17 -16.12
N LYS A 164 -9.39 -1.32 -15.78
CA LYS A 164 -9.41 -1.83 -14.40
C LYS A 164 -8.65 -0.94 -13.44
N LEU A 165 -7.50 -0.41 -13.88
CA LEU A 165 -6.63 0.41 -13.05
C LEU A 165 -7.01 1.90 -13.10
N GLU A 166 -7.91 2.28 -14.01
CA GLU A 166 -8.32 3.66 -14.26
C GLU A 166 -7.12 4.54 -14.65
N ILE A 167 -6.27 4.01 -15.54
CA ILE A 167 -5.05 4.68 -16.02
C ILE A 167 -5.04 4.78 -17.54
N THR A 168 -4.18 5.64 -18.06
CA THR A 168 -4.02 5.86 -19.50
C THR A 168 -2.76 5.20 -20.07
N PRO A 169 -2.68 4.99 -21.39
CA PRO A 169 -1.45 4.53 -22.03
C PRO A 169 -0.22 5.42 -21.81
N LYS A 170 -0.41 6.70 -21.42
CA LYS A 170 0.71 7.57 -21.02
C LYS A 170 1.36 7.13 -19.71
N GLU A 171 0.57 6.57 -18.80
CA GLU A 171 1.04 6.10 -17.50
C GLU A 171 1.55 4.65 -17.53
N ALA A 172 1.17 3.89 -18.56
CA ALA A 172 1.59 2.50 -18.78
C ALA A 172 1.92 2.21 -20.26
N PRO A 173 2.86 2.94 -20.90
CA PRO A 173 3.13 2.83 -22.33
C PRO A 173 3.66 1.46 -22.74
N ILE A 174 3.13 0.97 -23.86
CA ILE A 174 3.66 -0.21 -24.56
C ILE A 174 5.05 0.13 -25.09
N LYS A 175 6.02 -0.77 -24.84
CA LYS A 175 7.41 -0.64 -25.29
C LYS A 175 7.75 -1.62 -26.39
N GLU A 176 7.13 -2.79 -26.35
CA GLU A 176 7.32 -3.84 -27.35
C GLU A 176 6.00 -4.56 -27.55
N LYS A 177 5.66 -4.84 -28.82
CA LYS A 177 4.54 -5.71 -29.17
C LYS A 177 4.96 -6.66 -30.28
N THR A 178 4.69 -7.94 -30.07
CA THR A 178 4.81 -9.01 -31.05
C THR A 178 3.48 -9.77 -31.15
N ARG A 179 3.43 -10.83 -31.96
CA ARG A 179 2.22 -11.68 -32.06
C ARG A 179 1.90 -12.46 -30.78
N LYS A 180 2.87 -12.69 -29.90
CA LYS A 180 2.72 -13.51 -28.68
C LYS A 180 3.02 -12.78 -27.38
N ARG A 181 3.47 -11.51 -27.44
CA ARG A 181 3.91 -10.75 -26.28
C ARG A 181 3.62 -9.27 -26.45
N LEU A 182 3.11 -8.66 -25.40
CA LEU A 182 2.98 -7.21 -25.24
C LEU A 182 3.66 -6.81 -23.93
N LEU A 183 4.71 -5.99 -24.02
CA LEU A 183 5.46 -5.48 -22.88
C LEU A 183 5.19 -3.99 -22.70
N PHE A 184 4.94 -3.58 -21.47
CA PHE A 184 4.65 -2.20 -21.11
C PHE A 184 5.27 -1.82 -19.76
N HIS A 185 5.46 -0.52 -19.56
CA HIS A 185 6.11 0.02 -18.36
C HIS A 185 5.11 0.83 -17.54
N SER A 186 4.68 0.31 -16.39
CA SER A 186 3.72 0.96 -15.51
C SER A 186 4.39 1.95 -14.55
N MET A 187 4.09 3.23 -14.71
CA MET A 187 4.59 4.36 -13.91
C MET A 187 3.49 5.07 -13.11
N ASN A 188 2.23 4.66 -13.28
CA ASN A 188 1.08 5.15 -12.52
C ASN A 188 1.29 5.05 -10.99
N PHE A 189 0.52 5.84 -10.25
CA PHE A 189 0.50 5.78 -8.79
C PHE A 189 0.06 4.39 -8.30
N CYS A 190 0.85 3.77 -7.41
CA CYS A 190 0.58 2.44 -6.88
C CYS A 190 0.44 2.48 -5.34
N PRO A 191 -0.78 2.31 -4.79
CA PRO A 191 -0.98 2.30 -3.34
C PRO A 191 -0.21 1.18 -2.63
N THR A 192 -0.05 0.03 -3.26
CA THR A 192 0.71 -1.10 -2.70
C THR A 192 2.19 -0.79 -2.59
N LEU A 193 2.78 -0.17 -3.63
CA LEU A 193 4.17 0.27 -3.63
C LEU A 193 4.43 1.24 -2.47
N GLU A 194 3.59 2.27 -2.33
CA GLU A 194 3.76 3.27 -1.27
C GLU A 194 3.59 2.66 0.12
N ALA A 195 2.63 1.74 0.32
CA ALA A 195 2.50 1.02 1.58
C ALA A 195 3.73 0.16 1.90
N CYS A 196 4.31 -0.53 0.90
CA CYS A 196 5.53 -1.33 1.08
C CYS A 196 6.72 -0.45 1.47
N LYS A 197 6.92 0.68 0.77
CA LYS A 197 8.00 1.65 1.07
C LYS A 197 7.88 2.18 2.50
N ILE A 198 6.67 2.54 2.94
CA ILE A 198 6.43 3.06 4.29
C ILE A 198 6.70 2.01 5.37
N LEU A 199 6.42 0.74 5.08
CA LEU A 199 6.62 -0.38 6.02
C LEU A 199 8.00 -1.04 5.92
N GLY A 200 8.86 -0.63 4.98
CA GLY A 200 10.13 -1.29 4.71
C GLY A 200 9.99 -2.72 4.16
N LEU A 201 8.87 -3.05 3.51
CA LEU A 201 8.62 -4.38 2.96
C LEU A 201 9.22 -4.53 1.55
N ASP A 202 9.75 -5.72 1.23
CA ASP A 202 10.18 -6.02 -0.14
C ASP A 202 8.97 -6.04 -1.08
N THR A 203 8.92 -5.02 -1.94
CA THR A 203 7.81 -4.84 -2.88
C THR A 203 7.71 -6.00 -3.86
N ARG A 204 8.81 -6.70 -4.20
CA ARG A 204 8.79 -7.86 -5.11
C ARG A 204 7.92 -8.98 -4.56
N TYR A 205 8.10 -9.32 -3.28
CA TYR A 205 7.33 -10.35 -2.59
C TYR A 205 5.83 -10.01 -2.56
N ILE A 206 5.51 -8.80 -2.07
CA ILE A 206 4.13 -8.34 -1.92
C ILE A 206 3.42 -8.21 -3.28
N CYS A 207 4.13 -7.73 -4.30
CA CYS A 207 3.57 -7.58 -5.64
C CYS A 207 3.29 -8.92 -6.32
N LYS A 208 4.11 -9.96 -6.09
CA LYS A 208 3.83 -11.30 -6.62
C LYS A 208 2.48 -11.80 -6.16
N ILE A 209 2.22 -11.67 -4.86
CA ILE A 209 1.00 -12.17 -4.24
C ILE A 209 -0.20 -11.25 -4.55
N LEU A 210 -0.09 -9.94 -4.32
CA LEU A 210 -1.26 -9.05 -4.34
C LEU A 210 -1.53 -8.38 -5.69
N ASN A 211 -0.59 -8.42 -6.64
CA ASN A 211 -0.75 -7.78 -7.95
C ASN A 211 -0.67 -8.76 -9.10
N GLU A 212 0.39 -9.55 -9.25
CA GLU A 212 0.53 -10.45 -10.40
C GLU A 212 -0.54 -11.53 -10.44
N THR A 213 -0.68 -12.33 -9.38
CA THR A 213 -1.64 -13.43 -9.35
C THR A 213 -3.09 -12.97 -9.64
N PRO A 214 -3.62 -11.91 -8.99
CA PRO A 214 -4.96 -11.41 -9.30
C PRO A 214 -5.09 -10.77 -10.69
N THR A 215 -4.02 -10.25 -11.27
CA THR A 215 -4.03 -9.68 -12.63
C THR A 215 -4.00 -10.77 -13.69
N ASN A 216 -3.19 -11.81 -13.50
CA ASN A 216 -3.17 -12.98 -14.35
C ASN A 216 -4.54 -13.68 -14.42
N MET A 217 -5.19 -13.85 -13.26
CA MET A 217 -6.57 -14.34 -13.18
C MET A 217 -7.56 -13.52 -14.01
N LEU A 218 -7.38 -12.20 -14.02
CA LEU A 218 -8.27 -11.26 -14.69
C LEU A 218 -8.10 -11.31 -16.21
N VAL A 219 -6.87 -11.31 -16.74
CA VAL A 219 -6.64 -11.38 -18.20
C VAL A 219 -7.10 -12.71 -18.78
N LYS A 220 -7.02 -13.80 -18.00
CA LYS A 220 -7.58 -15.12 -18.38
C LYS A 220 -9.09 -15.15 -18.55
N GLN A 221 -9.81 -14.12 -18.08
CA GLN A 221 -11.25 -13.99 -18.34
C GLN A 221 -11.56 -13.51 -19.76
N ILE A 222 -10.57 -12.99 -20.49
CA ILE A 222 -10.68 -12.64 -21.92
C ILE A 222 -10.48 -13.91 -22.77
N ASP A 223 -9.38 -14.61 -22.53
CA ASP A 223 -9.01 -15.85 -23.20
C ASP A 223 -8.04 -16.62 -22.29
N GLU A 224 -8.22 -17.92 -22.14
CA GLU A 224 -7.46 -18.75 -21.20
C GLU A 224 -5.97 -18.88 -21.55
N ARG A 225 -5.62 -18.64 -22.82
CA ARG A 225 -4.23 -18.61 -23.30
C ARG A 225 -3.46 -17.38 -22.87
N LEU A 226 -4.17 -16.32 -22.45
CA LEU A 226 -3.53 -15.10 -21.98
C LEU A 226 -2.91 -15.34 -20.60
N SER A 227 -1.73 -14.76 -20.40
CA SER A 227 -1.09 -14.73 -19.08
C SER A 227 -0.46 -13.37 -18.83
N PHE A 228 -0.46 -12.96 -17.56
CA PHE A 228 0.15 -11.72 -17.12
C PHE A 228 1.31 -12.00 -16.19
N HIS A 229 2.44 -11.35 -16.46
CA HIS A 229 3.67 -11.47 -15.69
C HIS A 229 4.29 -10.12 -15.40
N ARG A 230 5.06 -10.05 -14.33
CA ARG A 230 5.91 -8.89 -14.01
C ARG A 230 7.36 -9.30 -14.00
N ASN A 231 8.24 -8.40 -14.44
CA ASN A 231 9.68 -8.60 -14.32
C ASN A 231 10.14 -8.10 -12.93
N TYR A 232 10.49 -9.02 -12.02
CA TYR A 232 10.89 -8.67 -10.65
C TYR A 232 12.30 -8.08 -10.53
N GLU A 233 13.11 -8.18 -11.59
CA GLU A 233 14.37 -7.45 -11.70
C GLU A 233 14.15 -5.98 -12.10
N LYS A 234 12.99 -5.67 -12.68
CA LYS A 234 12.59 -4.32 -13.10
C LYS A 234 11.24 -3.92 -12.49
N LEU A 235 11.26 -3.78 -11.17
CA LEU A 235 10.09 -3.37 -10.37
C LEU A 235 10.41 -2.15 -9.49
N ARG A 236 9.49 -1.19 -9.40
CA ARG A 236 9.57 -0.12 -8.40
C ARG A 236 9.56 -0.68 -6.97
N PRO A 237 10.35 -0.10 -6.04
CA PRO A 237 11.15 1.12 -6.18
C PRO A 237 12.59 0.88 -6.70
N TYR A 238 12.96 -0.33 -7.10
CA TYR A 238 14.33 -0.69 -7.50
C TYR A 238 14.71 -0.21 -8.91
N CYS A 239 13.73 0.31 -9.66
CA CYS A 239 13.89 1.04 -10.91
C CYS A 239 12.72 2.01 -11.10
N ASP A 240 12.72 2.82 -12.16
CA ASP A 240 11.75 3.91 -12.36
C ASP A 240 10.34 3.46 -12.78
N TYR A 241 10.16 2.20 -13.15
CA TYR A 241 8.91 1.65 -13.65
C TYR A 241 8.68 0.22 -13.17
N CYS A 242 7.46 -0.29 -13.35
CA CYS A 242 7.22 -1.73 -13.24
C CYS A 242 7.11 -2.29 -14.66
N GLU A 243 8.04 -3.17 -15.05
CA GLU A 243 7.96 -3.85 -16.35
C GLU A 243 7.00 -5.03 -16.28
N GLU A 244 6.01 -5.00 -17.15
CA GLU A 244 4.87 -5.90 -17.15
C GLU A 244 4.65 -6.45 -18.55
N MET A 245 4.18 -7.69 -18.62
CA MET A 245 4.03 -8.40 -19.87
C MET A 245 2.71 -9.16 -19.90
N ILE A 246 2.03 -9.09 -21.04
CA ILE A 246 0.94 -10.00 -21.39
C ILE A 246 1.48 -10.94 -22.45
N LEU A 247 1.34 -12.25 -22.22
CA LEU A 247 1.74 -13.29 -23.16
C LEU A 247 0.50 -14.01 -23.68
N LEU A 248 0.55 -14.38 -24.95
CA LEU A 248 -0.42 -15.27 -25.59
C LEU A 248 0.26 -16.62 -25.81
N ASN A 249 -0.12 -17.60 -25.00
CA ASN A 249 0.41 -18.95 -25.08
C ASN A 249 -0.26 -19.72 -26.23
N ASP A 250 0.45 -20.70 -26.78
CA ASP A 250 -0.16 -21.65 -27.70
C ASP A 250 -1.15 -22.53 -26.93
N TRP A 251 -2.18 -23.04 -27.63
CA TRP A 251 -3.04 -24.06 -27.07
C TRP A 251 -2.20 -25.31 -26.78
N ASP A 252 -2.18 -25.77 -25.54
CA ASP A 252 -1.68 -27.10 -25.22
C ASP A 252 -2.85 -28.08 -25.43
N GLU A 253 -2.85 -28.78 -26.57
CA GLU A 253 -3.88 -29.78 -26.91
C GLU A 253 -3.97 -30.94 -25.88
N ASN A 254 -3.03 -31.02 -24.94
CA ASN A 254 -2.95 -32.10 -23.95
C ASN A 254 -3.69 -31.82 -22.63
N VAL A 255 -4.25 -30.63 -22.42
CA VAL A 255 -5.08 -30.35 -21.23
C VAL A 255 -6.56 -30.57 -21.58
N ARG A 256 -6.95 -31.82 -21.80
CA ARG A 256 -8.36 -32.22 -21.70
C ARG A 256 -8.70 -32.40 -20.22
N GLU A 257 -9.61 -31.58 -19.70
CA GLU A 257 -10.34 -31.93 -18.48
C GLU A 257 -11.03 -33.29 -18.67
N PRO A 258 -10.93 -34.23 -17.71
CA PRO A 258 -11.80 -35.40 -17.74
C PRO A 258 -13.21 -34.94 -17.36
N THR A 259 -14.09 -34.90 -18.37
CA THR A 259 -15.52 -34.72 -18.19
C THR A 259 -16.09 -35.83 -17.30
N SER A 260 -16.71 -35.41 -16.20
CA SER A 260 -17.88 -36.01 -15.53
C SER A 260 -18.10 -37.52 -15.74
N HIS A 261 -17.76 -38.33 -14.75
CA HIS A 261 -18.46 -39.58 -14.47
C HIS A 261 -18.88 -39.62 -13.00
N ASN A 262 -20.19 -39.83 -12.81
CA ASN A 262 -20.84 -40.15 -11.57
C ASN A 262 -20.13 -41.33 -10.87
N SER A 263 -19.68 -41.11 -9.63
CA SER A 263 -19.72 -42.17 -8.63
C SER A 263 -19.91 -41.57 -7.24
N ARG A 264 -21.10 -41.78 -6.68
CA ARG A 264 -21.32 -41.79 -5.23
C ARG A 264 -20.26 -42.70 -4.60
N PHE A 265 -19.39 -42.20 -3.75
CA PHE A 265 -18.80 -43.02 -2.69
C PHE A 265 -18.63 -42.21 -1.41
N THR A 266 -19.11 -42.87 -0.37
CA THR A 266 -19.28 -42.52 1.02
C THR A 266 -18.01 -42.06 1.72
N ALA A 267 -18.20 -41.14 2.68
CA ALA A 267 -17.24 -40.84 3.73
C ALA A 267 -16.78 -42.12 4.45
N THR A 268 -15.47 -42.29 4.64
CA THR A 268 -14.94 -43.16 5.70
C THR A 268 -13.61 -42.60 6.21
N PHE A 269 -13.60 -42.40 7.53
CA PHE A 269 -12.47 -42.17 8.40
C PHE A 269 -11.25 -43.04 8.08
N ALA A 270 -10.05 -42.46 8.17
CA ALA A 270 -8.85 -43.20 8.53
C ALA A 270 -7.87 -42.29 9.29
N LEU A 271 -7.88 -42.45 10.61
CA LEU A 271 -6.72 -42.18 11.47
C LEU A 271 -5.51 -42.93 10.92
N LEU A 272 -4.36 -42.28 10.84
CA LEU A 272 -3.07 -42.95 11.03
C LEU A 272 -2.01 -41.94 11.51
N THR A 273 -1.85 -41.99 12.83
CA THR A 273 -0.71 -41.66 13.68
C THR A 273 0.65 -41.75 12.98
N LEU A 274 1.52 -40.74 13.17
CA LEU A 274 2.96 -40.94 13.32
C LEU A 274 3.65 -39.71 13.96
N ARG A 275 3.93 -39.88 15.26
CA ARG A 275 5.15 -39.53 16.02
C ARG A 275 5.70 -38.09 16.03
N LYS A 276 5.50 -37.47 17.20
CA LYS A 276 6.49 -36.78 18.05
C LYS A 276 7.91 -36.69 17.48
N LEU A 277 8.38 -35.45 17.28
CA LEU A 277 9.75 -35.03 17.52
C LEU A 277 9.71 -33.62 18.14
N THR A 278 9.55 -33.61 19.46
CA THR A 278 9.92 -32.48 20.32
C THR A 278 11.44 -32.51 20.44
N VAL A 279 12.13 -31.53 19.87
CA VAL A 279 13.50 -31.19 20.26
C VAL A 279 13.46 -29.82 20.92
N SER A 280 13.79 -29.86 22.21
CA SER A 280 14.08 -28.74 23.09
C SER A 280 15.21 -27.89 22.53
N LEU A 281 14.99 -26.59 22.40
CA LEU A 281 16.04 -25.57 22.49
C LEU A 281 15.47 -24.36 23.22
N LYS A 282 15.51 -24.45 24.55
CA LYS A 282 15.71 -23.30 25.43
C LYS A 282 17.17 -22.90 25.28
N ALA A 283 17.42 -21.70 24.80
CA ALA A 283 18.67 -21.00 25.01
C ALA A 283 18.33 -19.52 25.19
N ASP A 284 18.50 -19.08 26.42
CA ASP A 284 18.51 -17.68 26.83
C ASP A 284 19.53 -16.91 25.98
N LEU A 285 19.11 -15.77 25.43
CA LEU A 285 20.01 -14.68 25.04
C LEU A 285 19.30 -13.37 25.33
N ASP A 286 19.52 -12.88 26.56
CA ASP A 286 19.53 -11.46 26.89
C ASP A 286 20.46 -10.73 25.92
N ILE A 287 19.92 -9.78 25.16
CA ILE A 287 20.73 -8.76 24.49
C ILE A 287 20.09 -7.40 24.75
N HIS A 288 20.73 -6.67 25.66
CA HIS A 288 20.68 -5.22 25.76
C HIS A 288 20.94 -4.55 24.40
N SER A 289 20.32 -3.36 24.24
CA SER A 289 20.67 -2.28 23.31
C SER A 289 20.22 -2.43 21.85
N LEU A 290 19.47 -1.43 21.36
CA LEU A 290 19.98 -0.47 20.35
C LEU A 290 18.88 0.57 20.06
N SER A 291 19.11 1.77 20.61
CA SER A 291 18.50 3.03 20.18
C SER A 291 19.05 3.43 18.82
N PHE A 292 18.17 3.68 17.85
CA PHE A 292 18.37 4.54 16.68
C PHE A 292 17.05 5.23 16.34
#